data_AF-A0A0F9BR93-F1
#
_entry.id   AF-A0A0F9BR93-F1
#
_cell.length_a   1.000
_cell.length_b   1.000
_cell.length_c   1.000
_cell.angle_alpha   90.00
_cell.angle_beta   90.00
_cell.angle_gamma   90.00
#
_symmetry.space_group_name_H-M   'P 1'
#
loop_
_entity.id
_entity.type
_entity.pdbx_description
1 polymer ?
#
loop_
_entity_poly.entity_id
_entity_poly.type
_entity_poly.pdbx_seq_one_letter_code
_entity_poly.pdbx_strand_id
1 'polypeptide(L)'
;VKNMKIAFDKAERVAARLSRKLGTPDWFLGVGIEPYLREGFMISVRVQHGHSQDVALPDRINGVKVKVVERSIARSLTAVTRVRAAVDGGEVF
;
A
#
# COMPACT_ATOMS: atom_id res chain seq x y z
N VAL A 1 0.12 25.36 -19.21
CA VAL A 1 -0.65 24.65 -18.16
C VAL A 1 0.24 24.52 -16.93
N LYS A 2 -0.09 25.13 -15.78
CA LYS A 2 0.74 25.01 -14.57
C LYS A 2 0.81 23.53 -14.17
N ASN A 3 2.00 22.93 -14.19
CA ASN A 3 2.24 21.59 -13.66
C ASN A 3 2.04 21.62 -12.13
N MET A 4 0.79 21.52 -11.68
CA MET A 4 0.51 21.35 -10.25
C MET A 4 0.89 19.93 -9.86
N LYS A 5 2.00 19.82 -9.12
CA LYS A 5 2.39 18.57 -8.46
C LYS A 5 1.24 18.12 -7.54
N ILE A 6 0.95 16.83 -7.56
CA ILE A 6 0.02 16.18 -6.64
C ILE A 6 0.55 16.37 -5.22
N ALA A 7 -0.28 16.93 -4.34
CA ALA A 7 0.00 17.05 -2.91
C ALA A 7 -0.24 15.71 -2.19
N PHE A 8 0.43 15.50 -1.05
CA PHE A 8 0.31 14.28 -0.25
C PHE A 8 -1.14 14.00 0.17
N ASP A 9 -1.87 14.98 0.70
CA ASP A 9 -3.27 14.84 1.14
C ASP A 9 -4.19 14.35 0.02
N LYS A 10 -3.92 14.78 -1.22
CA LYS A 10 -4.68 14.31 -2.38
C LYS A 10 -4.37 12.84 -2.66
N ALA A 11 -3.10 12.44 -2.61
CA ALA A 11 -2.70 11.05 -2.78
C ALA A 11 -3.24 10.16 -1.66
N GLU A 12 -3.25 10.64 -0.41
CA GLU A 12 -3.79 9.94 0.75
C GLU A 12 -5.29 9.66 0.63
N ARG A 13 -6.09 10.67 0.27
CA ARG A 13 -7.54 10.47 0.04
C ARG A 13 -7.81 9.42 -1.05
N VAL A 14 -7.02 9.43 -2.12
CA VAL A 14 -7.18 8.46 -3.21
C VAL A 14 -6.72 7.06 -2.75
N ALA A 15 -5.60 6.95 -2.01
CA ALA A 15 -5.12 5.70 -1.46
C ALA A 15 -6.12 5.06 -0.49
N ALA A 16 -6.70 5.84 0.42
CA ALA A 16 -7.73 5.37 1.36
C ALA A 16 -8.99 4.87 0.63
N ARG A 17 -9.44 5.60 -0.41
CA ARG A 17 -10.57 5.17 -1.23
C ARG A 17 -10.24 3.88 -2.00
N LEU A 18 -9.02 3.76 -2.50
CA LEU A 18 -8.57 2.59 -3.26
C LEU A 18 -8.49 1.36 -2.37
N SER A 19 -7.91 1.49 -1.18
CA SER A 19 -7.84 0.41 -0.20
C SER A 19 -9.23 -0.10 0.19
N ARG A 20 -10.20 0.81 0.40
CA ARG A 20 -11.60 0.41 0.67
C ARG A 20 -12.26 -0.32 -0.50
N LYS A 21 -11.96 0.10 -1.75
CA LYS A 21 -12.53 -0.52 -2.96
C LYS A 21 -11.96 -1.92 -3.20
N LEU A 22 -10.66 -2.12 -2.97
CA LEU A 22 -9.99 -3.40 -3.15
C LEU A 22 -10.30 -4.39 -2.02
N GLY A 23 -10.65 -3.89 -0.83
CA GLY A 23 -10.94 -4.72 0.33
C GLY A 23 -9.67 -5.36 0.90
N THR A 24 -9.80 -6.58 1.40
CA THR A 24 -8.70 -7.34 2.00
C THR A 24 -8.64 -8.79 1.48
N PRO A 25 -8.55 -9.00 0.15
CA PRO A 25 -8.27 -10.33 -0.36
C PRO A 25 -6.88 -10.79 0.08
N ASP A 26 -6.67 -12.09 0.12
CA ASP A 26 -5.43 -12.73 0.58
C ASP A 26 -4.20 -12.31 -0.24
N TRP A 27 -4.35 -12.11 -1.54
CA TRP A 27 -3.29 -11.64 -2.44
C TRP A 27 -2.95 -10.15 -2.27
N PHE A 28 -3.77 -9.37 -1.55
CA PHE A 28 -3.57 -7.93 -1.41
C PHE A 28 -2.74 -7.58 -0.17
N LEU A 29 -1.66 -6.82 -0.39
CA LEU A 29 -0.67 -6.47 0.63
C LEU A 29 -0.74 -4.99 1.06
N GLY A 30 -1.78 -4.28 0.63
CA GLY A 30 -2.03 -2.89 1.00
C GLY A 30 -1.77 -1.88 -0.12
N VAL A 31 -2.15 -0.63 0.16
CA VAL A 31 -1.88 0.53 -0.68
C VAL A 31 -0.82 1.41 -0.02
N GLY A 32 0.20 1.81 -0.77
CA GLY A 32 1.23 2.76 -0.37
C GLY A 32 1.17 4.06 -1.16
N ILE A 33 1.82 5.10 -0.63
CA ILE A 33 2.06 6.37 -1.31
C ILE A 33 3.56 6.50 -1.51
N GLU A 34 3.99 6.81 -2.73
CA GLU A 34 5.41 6.92 -3.09
C GLU A 34 5.68 8.27 -3.75
N PRO A 35 6.84 8.89 -3.48
CA PRO A 35 7.24 10.11 -4.17
C PRO A 35 7.43 9.82 -5.67
N TYR A 36 6.87 10.69 -6.50
CA TYR A 36 7.00 10.62 -7.95
C TYR A 36 7.59 11.91 -8.47
N LEU A 37 8.89 11.88 -8.80
CA LEU A 37 9.73 13.06 -9.09
C LEU A 37 9.09 14.07 -10.06
N ARG A 38 8.31 13.60 -11.04
CA ARG A 38 7.67 14.44 -12.05
C ARG A 38 6.35 15.06 -11.59
N GLU A 39 5.59 14.37 -10.74
CA GLU A 39 4.19 14.72 -10.45
C GLU A 39 3.87 14.84 -8.96
N GLY A 40 4.87 14.77 -8.07
CA GLY A 40 4.69 14.87 -6.62
C GLY A 40 4.59 13.50 -5.97
N PHE A 41 3.40 12.89 -5.99
CA PHE A 41 3.14 11.58 -5.38
C PHE A 41 2.38 10.64 -6.32
N MET A 42 2.61 9.35 -6.17
CA MET A 42 1.88 8.27 -6.81
C MET A 42 1.40 7.25 -5.78
N ILE A 43 0.51 6.36 -6.19
CA ILE A 43 -0.04 5.30 -5.36
C ILE A 43 0.54 3.97 -5.83
N SER A 44 1.05 3.18 -4.90
CA SER A 44 1.46 1.79 -5.15
C SER A 44 0.46 0.81 -4.55
N VAL A 45 -0.12 -0.05 -5.38
CA VAL A 45 -0.96 -1.16 -4.96
C VAL A 45 -0.07 -2.38 -4.85
N ARG A 46 0.11 -2.89 -3.63
CA ARG A 46 1.04 -3.98 -3.36
C ARG A 46 0.27 -5.28 -3.36
N VAL A 47 0.74 -6.25 -4.13
CA VAL A 47 0.12 -7.57 -4.24
C VAL A 47 1.16 -8.67 -4.13
N GLN A 48 0.71 -9.87 -3.78
CA GLN A 48 1.53 -11.07 -3.83
C GLN A 48 2.02 -11.30 -5.27
N HIS A 49 3.22 -11.89 -5.38
CA HIS A 49 3.78 -12.25 -6.69
C HIS A 49 2.83 -13.19 -7.45
N GLY A 50 2.62 -12.91 -8.75
CA GLY A 50 1.69 -13.68 -9.59
C GLY A 50 0.23 -13.24 -9.52
N HIS A 51 -0.09 -12.14 -8.82
CA HIS A 51 -1.45 -11.61 -8.67
C HIS A 51 -1.64 -10.20 -9.23
N SER A 52 -0.68 -9.67 -10.02
CA SER A 52 -0.85 -8.34 -10.62
C SER A 52 -2.02 -8.25 -11.58
N GLN A 53 -2.35 -9.35 -12.28
CA GLN A 53 -3.51 -9.42 -13.18
C GLN A 53 -4.86 -9.42 -12.45
N ASP A 54 -4.89 -9.75 -11.16
CA ASP A 54 -6.12 -9.73 -10.35
C ASP A 54 -6.53 -8.30 -9.95
N VAL A 55 -5.67 -7.32 -10.22
CA VAL A 55 -5.91 -5.90 -9.93
C VAL A 55 -6.39 -5.17 -11.17
N ALA A 56 -7.71 -5.08 -11.34
CA ALA A 56 -8.33 -4.27 -12.38
C ALA A 56 -8.41 -2.79 -11.97
N LEU A 57 -7.34 -2.02 -12.21
CA LEU A 57 -7.27 -0.58 -11.93
C LEU A 57 -6.77 0.22 -13.13
N PRO A 58 -7.27 1.46 -13.31
CA PRO A 58 -6.71 2.37 -14.30
C PRO A 58 -5.33 2.88 -13.85
N ASP A 59 -4.48 3.25 -14.81
CA ASP A 59 -3.16 3.86 -14.56
C ASP A 59 -3.22 5.16 -13.74
N ARG A 60 -4.39 5.81 -13.70
CA ARG A 60 -4.64 7.04 -12.94
C ARG A 60 -6.01 7.03 -12.26
N ILE A 61 -6.05 7.55 -11.04
CA ILE A 61 -7.30 7.81 -10.30
C ILE A 61 -7.25 9.25 -9.80
N ASN A 62 -8.24 10.07 -10.19
CA ASN A 62 -8.32 11.49 -9.86
C ASN A 62 -7.03 12.28 -10.19
N GLY A 63 -6.36 11.89 -11.28
CA GLY A 63 -5.10 12.47 -11.75
C GLY A 63 -3.84 11.95 -11.03
N VAL A 64 -3.97 11.10 -10.00
CA VAL A 64 -2.84 10.47 -9.30
C VAL A 64 -2.46 9.19 -10.02
N LYS A 65 -1.18 9.02 -10.35
CA LYS A 65 -0.65 7.79 -10.96
C LYS A 65 -0.78 6.62 -10.01
N VAL A 66 -1.22 5.48 -10.52
CA VAL A 66 -1.33 4.21 -9.80
C VAL A 66 -0.37 3.22 -10.43
N LYS A 67 0.31 2.42 -9.60
CA LYS A 67 1.18 1.34 -10.05
C LYS A 67 0.89 0.10 -9.23
N VAL A 68 0.73 -1.03 -9.90
CA VAL A 68 0.71 -2.34 -9.23
C VAL A 68 2.15 -2.80 -9.03
N VAL A 69 2.47 -3.21 -7.81
CA VAL A 69 3.81 -3.66 -7.42
C VAL A 69 3.68 -5.04 -6.80
N GLU A 70 4.25 -6.03 -7.46
CA GLU A 70 4.36 -7.36 -6.90
C GLU A 70 5.43 -7.40 -5.82
N ARG A 71 5.11 -8.07 -4.72
CA ARG A 71 6.03 -8.35 -3.63
C ARG A 71 6.00 -9.84 -3.34
N SER A 72 7.19 -10.44 -3.33
CA SER A 72 7.38 -11.72 -2.67
C SER A 72 7.23 -11.48 -1.17
N ILE A 73 6.27 -12.15 -0.54
CA ILE A 73 6.29 -12.27 0.92
C ILE A 73 7.47 -13.19 1.24
N ALA A 74 8.69 -12.64 1.32
CA ALA A 74 9.74 -13.31 2.07
C ALA A 74 9.13 -13.60 3.44
N ARG A 75 9.09 -14.87 3.85
CA ARG A 75 8.48 -15.35 5.10
C ARG A 75 9.14 -14.66 6.31
N SER A 76 8.78 -13.42 6.58
CA SER A 76 9.12 -12.66 7.78
C SER A 76 7.88 -12.51 8.67
N LEU A 77 6.93 -13.44 8.56
CA LEU A 77 5.82 -13.61 9.51
C LEU A 77 6.29 -14.09 10.89
N THR A 78 7.59 -14.39 11.07
CA THR A 78 8.16 -14.78 12.37
C THR A 78 8.54 -13.59 13.27
N ALA A 79 8.50 -12.34 12.77
CA ALA A 79 8.91 -11.17 13.55
C ALA A 79 7.77 -10.51 14.33
N VAL A 80 6.53 -10.53 13.83
CA VAL A 80 5.42 -9.79 14.44
C VAL A 80 4.74 -10.58 15.57
N THR A 81 4.78 -11.91 15.54
CA THR A 81 4.19 -12.75 16.61
C THR A 81 4.97 -12.68 17.92
N ARG A 82 6.27 -12.32 17.91
CA ARG A 82 7.07 -12.20 19.14
C ARG A 82 6.86 -10.88 19.89
N VAL A 83 6.40 -9.81 19.23
CA VAL A 83 6.21 -8.52 19.92
C VAL A 83 4.96 -8.52 20.81
N ARG A 84 3.93 -9.30 20.47
CA ARG A 84 2.75 -9.44 21.36
C ARG A 84 3.01 -10.31 22.59
N ALA A 85 3.81 -11.37 22.47
CA ALA A 85 4.14 -12.22 23.61
C ALA A 85 5.04 -11.55 24.66
N ALA A 86 5.81 -10.52 24.28
CA ALA A 86 6.70 -9.80 25.20
C ALA A 86 6.00 -8.66 25.97
N VAL A 87 4.81 -8.21 25.53
CA VAL A 87 4.08 -7.12 26.18
C VAL A 87 3.09 -7.62 27.24
N ASP A 88 2.59 -8.85 27.11
CA ASP A 88 1.71 -9.50 28.12
C ASP A 88 2.46 -10.32 29.18
N GLY A 89 3.79 -10.50 29.04
CA GLY A 89 4.62 -11.31 29.94
C GLY A 89 5.23 -10.54 31.12
N GLY A 90 4.65 -9.41 31.51
CA GLY A 90 5.03 -8.68 32.72
C GLY A 90 4.59 -9.43 33.97
N GLU A 91 5.25 -10.53 34.29
CA GLU A 91 5.23 -11.10 35.63
C GLU A 91 6.49 -10.61 36.35
N VAL A 92 6.28 -9.60 37.19
CA VAL A 92 7.19 -9.25 38.27
C VAL A 92 7.06 -10.38 39.28
N PHE A 93 8.09 -11.23 39.43
CA PHE A 93 8.64 -11.82 40.66
C PHE A 93 9.77 -12.80 40.29
#